data_AF-A0A0E2AZ74-F1
#
_entry.id   AF-A0A0E2AZ74-F1
#
_cell.length_a   1.000
_cell.length_b   1.000
_cell.length_c   1.000
_cell.angle_alpha   90.00
_cell.angle_beta   90.00
_cell.angle_gamma   90.00
#
_symmetry.space_group_name_H-M   'P 1'
#
loop_
_entity.id
_entity.type
_entity.pdbx_description
1 polymer ?
#
loop_
_entity_poly.entity_id
_entity_poly.type
_entity_poly.pdbx_seq_one_letter_code
_entity_poly.pdbx_strand_id
1 'polypeptide(L)'
;MFRSLWKDIQWSFRSVPLILKEWLTFYLSFSGRFQEFWKEKSVSEKGLFIALTFQLLFSLSTWIEYTIHLGGEETEGLRVSSNFYFIFLSAGVFFFGSFWRSHWLDVFLLSVQFLLGLGALAGIFFPESFFVNFLNAEDYVFSWKFYAFLGAWGFTTLFSLKLLFEKD
;
A
#
# COMPACT_ATOMS: atom_id res chain seq x y z
N MET A 1 -9.38 -17.89 -41.29
CA MET A 1 -8.81 -16.92 -40.33
C MET A 1 -9.75 -15.72 -40.09
N PHE A 2 -10.15 -14.95 -41.10
CA PHE A 2 -11.07 -13.80 -40.90
C PHE A 2 -12.47 -14.16 -40.36
N ARG A 3 -13.01 -15.33 -40.75
CA ARG A 3 -14.33 -15.80 -40.32
C ARG A 3 -14.40 -16.25 -38.85
N SER A 4 -13.28 -16.76 -38.31
CA SER A 4 -13.16 -17.12 -36.89
C SER A 4 -13.00 -15.86 -36.04
N LEU A 5 -12.13 -14.93 -36.47
CA LEU A 5 -11.98 -13.62 -35.83
C LEU A 5 -13.30 -12.83 -35.75
N TRP A 6 -14.10 -12.84 -36.82
CA TRP A 6 -15.41 -12.17 -36.81
C TRP A 6 -16.39 -12.81 -35.81
N LYS A 7 -16.37 -14.14 -35.68
CA LYS A 7 -17.14 -14.84 -34.65
C LYS A 7 -16.68 -14.41 -33.26
N ASP A 8 -15.38 -14.43 -32.98
CA ASP A 8 -14.83 -14.09 -31.66
C ASP A 8 -15.12 -12.64 -31.25
N ILE A 9 -15.10 -11.71 -32.21
CA ILE A 9 -15.50 -10.30 -32.00
C ILE A 9 -16.99 -10.22 -31.69
N GLN A 10 -17.84 -10.96 -32.41
CA GLN A 10 -19.29 -10.98 -32.16
C GLN A 10 -19.62 -11.60 -30.78
N TRP A 11 -18.88 -12.62 -30.35
CA TRP A 11 -18.98 -13.18 -28.99
C TRP A 11 -18.53 -12.18 -27.93
N SER A 12 -17.40 -11.50 -28.15
CA SER A 12 -16.88 -10.47 -27.25
C SER A 12 -17.87 -9.32 -27.06
N PHE A 13 -18.47 -8.84 -28.14
CA PHE A 13 -19.45 -7.74 -28.09
C PHE A 13 -20.73 -8.14 -27.33
N ARG A 14 -21.12 -9.42 -27.41
CA ARG A 14 -22.25 -9.97 -26.65
C ARG A 14 -21.93 -10.19 -25.18
N SER A 15 -20.68 -10.48 -24.83
CA SER A 15 -20.26 -10.65 -23.43
C SER A 15 -20.02 -9.32 -22.70
N VAL A 16 -19.72 -8.23 -23.41
CA VAL A 16 -19.55 -6.89 -22.81
C VAL A 16 -20.72 -6.49 -21.90
N PRO A 17 -22.00 -6.51 -22.31
CA PRO A 17 -23.11 -6.12 -21.43
C PRO A 17 -23.28 -7.06 -20.23
N LEU A 18 -22.95 -8.35 -20.39
CA LEU A 18 -22.97 -9.32 -19.28
C LEU A 18 -21.91 -8.95 -18.23
N ILE A 19 -20.67 -8.76 -18.69
CA ILE A 19 -19.54 -8.37 -17.84
C ILE A 19 -19.81 -7.04 -17.16
N LEU A 20 -20.34 -6.05 -17.88
CA LEU A 20 -20.67 -4.74 -17.33
C LEU A 20 -21.75 -4.85 -16.24
N LYS A 21 -22.77 -5.67 -16.45
CA LYS A 21 -23.82 -5.92 -15.45
C LYS A 21 -23.24 -6.54 -14.19
N GLU A 22 -22.39 -7.57 -14.31
CA GLU A 22 -21.76 -8.21 -13.15
C GLU A 22 -20.84 -7.24 -12.40
N TRP A 23 -20.03 -6.44 -13.10
CA TRP A 23 -19.22 -5.39 -12.48
C TRP A 23 -20.07 -4.35 -11.74
N LEU A 24 -21.21 -3.95 -12.31
CA LEU A 24 -22.12 -3.00 -11.68
C LEU A 24 -22.78 -3.60 -10.42
N THR A 25 -23.25 -4.86 -10.50
CA THR A 25 -23.80 -5.57 -9.34
C THR A 25 -22.76 -5.75 -8.24
N PHE A 26 -21.52 -6.11 -8.60
CA PHE A 26 -20.41 -6.18 -7.68
C PHE A 26 -20.13 -4.82 -7.02
N TYR A 27 -20.02 -3.75 -7.80
CA TYR A 27 -19.77 -2.40 -7.31
C TYR A 27 -20.85 -1.91 -6.35
N LEU A 28 -22.14 -2.09 -6.69
CA LEU A 28 -23.26 -1.72 -5.83
C LEU A 28 -23.27 -2.53 -4.53
N SER A 29 -23.02 -3.84 -4.61
CA SER A 29 -22.95 -4.70 -3.42
C SER A 29 -21.78 -4.34 -2.52
N PHE A 30 -20.61 -4.08 -3.11
CA PHE A 30 -19.40 -3.69 -2.41
C PHE A 30 -19.56 -2.34 -1.73
N SER A 31 -20.05 -1.33 -2.47
CA SER A 31 -20.27 0.01 -1.92
C SER A 31 -21.31 0.02 -0.79
N GLY A 32 -22.39 -0.76 -0.90
CA GLY A 32 -23.37 -0.93 0.17
C GLY A 32 -22.74 -1.48 1.45
N ARG A 33 -22.01 -2.60 1.35
CA ARG A 33 -21.30 -3.19 2.49
C ARG A 33 -20.22 -2.27 3.07
N PHE A 34 -19.52 -1.53 2.20
CA PHE A 34 -18.50 -0.58 2.64
C PHE A 34 -19.11 0.61 3.39
N GLN A 35 -20.29 1.09 2.98
CA GLN A 35 -21.01 2.14 3.69
C GLN A 35 -21.46 1.69 5.09
N GLU A 36 -21.96 0.45 5.22
CA GLU A 36 -22.32 -0.14 6.51
C GLU A 36 -21.07 -0.26 7.41
N PHE A 37 -20.00 -0.87 6.89
CA PHE A 37 -18.70 -0.96 7.55
C PHE A 37 -18.17 0.41 8.02
N TRP A 38 -18.29 1.44 7.17
CA TRP A 38 -17.85 2.80 7.51
C TRP A 38 -18.72 3.42 8.59
N LYS A 39 -20.04 3.19 8.60
CA LYS A 39 -20.94 3.76 9.62
C LYS A 39 -20.69 3.16 11.01
N GLU A 40 -20.38 1.88 11.09
CA GLU A 40 -20.14 1.17 12.35
C GLU A 40 -18.81 1.53 13.03
N LYS A 41 -17.85 2.07 12.28
CA LYS A 41 -16.50 2.41 12.79
C LYS A 41 -16.50 3.72 13.60
N SER A 42 -15.78 3.70 14.72
CA SER A 42 -15.48 4.91 15.50
C SER A 42 -14.59 5.89 14.72
N VAL A 43 -14.50 7.14 15.17
CA VAL A 43 -13.62 8.14 14.52
C VAL A 43 -12.15 7.70 14.55
N SER A 44 -11.69 7.11 15.66
CA SER A 44 -10.33 6.57 15.79
C SER A 44 -10.09 5.42 14.80
N GLU A 45 -11.05 4.50 14.67
CA GLU A 45 -10.93 3.37 13.73
C GLU A 45 -10.97 3.81 12.25
N LYS A 46 -11.74 4.85 11.93
CA LYS A 46 -11.73 5.49 10.59
C LYS A 46 -10.39 6.13 10.28
N GLY A 47 -9.83 6.85 11.25
CA GLY A 47 -8.49 7.43 11.15
C GLY A 47 -7.42 6.35 10.92
N LEU A 48 -7.47 5.28 11.69
CA LEU A 48 -6.59 4.12 11.51
C LEU A 48 -6.74 3.50 10.12
N PHE A 49 -7.97 3.28 9.64
CA PHE A 49 -8.23 2.72 8.32
C PHE A 49 -7.60 3.57 7.20
N ILE A 50 -7.78 4.89 7.26
CA ILE A 50 -7.19 5.82 6.29
C ILE A 50 -5.66 5.77 6.36
N ALA A 51 -5.08 5.80 7.56
CA ALA A 51 -3.64 5.74 7.75
C ALA A 51 -3.04 4.43 7.21
N LEU A 52 -3.66 3.28 7.51
CA LEU A 52 -3.29 1.97 6.99
C LEU A 52 -3.40 1.92 5.46
N THR A 53 -4.43 2.54 4.89
CA THR A 53 -4.62 2.61 3.43
C THR A 53 -3.47 3.38 2.78
N PHE A 54 -3.14 4.58 3.30
CA PHE A 54 -2.02 5.36 2.78
C PHE A 54 -0.68 4.64 2.98
N GLN A 55 -0.47 4.01 4.13
CA GLN A 55 0.73 3.22 4.41
C GLN A 55 0.90 2.11 3.35
N LEU A 56 -0.16 1.36 3.05
CA LEU A 56 -0.14 0.34 2.01
C LEU A 56 0.13 0.94 0.62
N LEU A 57 -0.58 1.99 0.23
CA LEU A 57 -0.41 2.63 -1.07
C LEU A 57 1.02 3.15 -1.29
N PHE A 58 1.58 3.85 -0.31
CA PHE A 58 2.94 4.35 -0.41
C PHE A 58 3.97 3.23 -0.33
N SER A 59 3.71 2.12 0.38
CA SER A 59 4.59 0.94 0.35
C SER A 59 4.73 0.29 -1.03
N LEU A 60 3.69 0.39 -1.86
CA LEU A 60 3.70 -0.15 -3.23
C LEU A 60 4.49 0.71 -4.21
N SER A 61 4.78 1.97 -3.85
CA SER A 61 5.42 2.95 -4.72
C SER A 61 6.95 2.83 -4.79
N THR A 62 7.57 3.56 -5.70
CA THR A 62 9.03 3.71 -5.77
C THR A 62 9.49 4.71 -4.73
N TRP A 63 10.42 4.30 -3.88
CA TRP A 63 10.94 5.14 -2.79
C TRP A 63 12.24 5.84 -3.15
N ILE A 64 12.86 5.37 -4.22
CA ILE A 64 14.20 5.76 -4.63
C ILE A 64 14.11 6.35 -6.02
N GLU A 65 14.68 7.54 -6.17
CA GLU A 65 14.91 8.19 -7.43
C GLU A 65 16.41 8.20 -7.69
N TYR A 66 16.80 7.82 -8.90
CA TYR A 66 18.19 7.78 -9.35
C TYR A 66 18.32 8.63 -10.60
N THR A 67 19.26 9.57 -10.58
CA THR A 67 19.53 10.45 -11.74
C THR A 67 20.71 9.89 -12.52
N ILE A 68 20.49 9.60 -13.80
CA ILE A 68 21.53 9.09 -14.70
C ILE A 68 21.93 10.21 -15.67
N HIS A 69 23.23 10.40 -15.85
CA HIS A 69 23.79 11.37 -16.80
C HIS A 69 24.31 10.65 -18.06
N LEU A 70 23.43 10.45 -19.05
CA LEU A 70 23.78 9.86 -20.36
C LEU A 70 23.59 10.89 -21.49
N GLY A 71 24.30 12.02 -21.40
CA GLY A 71 24.17 13.12 -22.38
C GLY A 71 22.93 14.01 -22.20
N GLY A 72 22.11 13.72 -21.18
CA GLY A 72 21.02 14.50 -20.61
C GLY A 72 20.75 14.03 -19.17
N GLU A 73 20.08 14.84 -18.36
CA GLU A 73 19.66 14.44 -16.99
C GLU A 73 18.31 13.72 -17.06
N GLU A 74 18.29 12.42 -16.73
CA GLU A 74 17.06 11.64 -16.61
C GLU A 74 16.96 11.09 -15.18
N THR A 75 15.84 11.38 -14.50
CA THR A 75 15.57 10.88 -13.14
C THR A 75 14.54 9.77 -13.21
N GLU A 76 14.93 8.57 -12.78
CA GLU A 76 14.09 7.38 -12.85
C GLU A 76 13.80 6.80 -11.46
N GLY A 77 12.56 6.33 -11.29
CA GLY A 77 12.11 5.73 -10.04
C GLY A 77 12.50 4.26 -9.97
N LEU A 78 13.41 3.90 -9.07
CA LEU A 78 13.83 2.52 -8.87
C LEU A 78 12.89 1.80 -7.91
N ARG A 79 12.39 0.63 -8.35
CA ARG A 79 11.68 -0.30 -7.48
C ARG A 79 12.65 -1.34 -6.95
N VAL A 80 12.72 -1.43 -5.65
CA VAL A 80 13.74 -2.19 -4.95
C VAL A 80 13.16 -3.48 -4.39
N SER A 81 13.92 -4.59 -4.43
CA SER A 81 13.44 -5.89 -3.95
C SER A 81 13.06 -5.84 -2.46
N SER A 82 13.81 -5.10 -1.65
CA SER A 82 13.55 -4.88 -0.22
C SER A 82 12.25 -4.15 0.06
N ASN A 83 11.65 -3.46 -0.93
CA ASN A 83 10.29 -2.90 -0.76
C ASN A 83 9.25 -3.99 -0.48
N PHE A 84 9.52 -5.25 -0.88
CA PHE A 84 8.66 -6.38 -0.56
C PHE A 84 8.42 -6.54 0.94
N TYR A 85 9.43 -6.29 1.78
CA TYR A 85 9.29 -6.31 3.24
C TYR A 85 8.20 -5.35 3.72
N PHE A 86 8.25 -4.10 3.24
CA PHE A 86 7.29 -3.07 3.62
C PHE A 86 5.91 -3.34 3.04
N ILE A 87 5.82 -3.83 1.80
CA ILE A 87 4.55 -4.20 1.16
C ILE A 87 3.86 -5.30 1.94
N PHE A 88 4.59 -6.37 2.28
CA PHE A 88 4.02 -7.53 2.96
C PHE A 88 3.52 -7.18 4.35
N LEU A 89 4.33 -6.49 5.14
CA LEU A 89 3.95 -6.05 6.48
C LEU A 89 2.81 -5.02 6.44
N SER A 90 2.85 -4.05 5.52
CA SER A 90 1.78 -3.05 5.36
C SER A 90 0.47 -3.67 4.90
N ALA A 91 0.50 -4.66 4.01
CA ALA A 91 -0.68 -5.41 3.59
C ALA A 91 -1.27 -6.22 4.75
N GLY A 92 -0.41 -6.83 5.57
CA GLY A 92 -0.80 -7.54 6.78
C GLY A 92 -1.55 -6.62 7.76
N VAL A 93 -0.94 -5.50 8.15
CA VAL A 93 -1.60 -4.55 9.08
C VAL A 93 -2.84 -3.92 8.48
N PHE A 94 -2.87 -3.65 7.17
CA PHE A 94 -4.06 -3.15 6.50
C PHE A 94 -5.22 -4.15 6.61
N PHE A 95 -4.99 -5.42 6.27
CA PHE A 95 -6.05 -6.42 6.29
C PHE A 95 -6.55 -6.68 7.72
N PHE A 96 -5.63 -6.96 8.65
CA PHE A 96 -6.00 -7.27 10.03
C PHE A 96 -6.54 -6.04 10.77
N GLY A 97 -5.90 -4.88 10.64
CA GLY A 97 -6.34 -3.65 11.32
C GLY A 97 -7.65 -3.07 10.78
N SER A 98 -7.97 -3.31 9.51
CA SER A 98 -9.20 -2.81 8.90
C SER A 98 -10.39 -3.72 9.16
N PHE A 99 -10.25 -5.01 8.93
CA PHE A 99 -11.38 -5.94 8.81
C PHE A 99 -11.48 -6.96 9.95
N TRP A 100 -10.41 -7.18 10.71
CA TRP A 100 -10.42 -8.14 11.80
C TRP A 100 -10.78 -7.46 13.12
N ARG A 101 -11.52 -8.16 14.00
CA ARG A 101 -11.77 -7.71 15.37
C ARG A 101 -11.37 -8.81 16.33
N SER A 102 -10.29 -8.60 17.09
CA SER A 102 -9.84 -9.54 18.10
C SER A 102 -9.08 -8.84 19.22
N HIS A 103 -8.91 -9.54 20.35
CA HIS A 103 -8.22 -9.02 21.53
C HIS A 103 -6.70 -8.88 21.31
N TRP A 104 -6.11 -9.73 20.47
CA TRP A 104 -4.67 -9.71 20.16
C TRP A 104 -4.30 -8.70 19.06
N LEU A 105 -5.29 -8.06 18.43
CA LEU A 105 -5.09 -7.23 17.24
C LEU A 105 -4.19 -6.03 17.53
N ASP A 106 -4.36 -5.36 18.66
CA ASP A 106 -3.60 -4.14 18.98
C ASP A 106 -2.12 -4.45 19.20
N VAL A 107 -1.83 -5.56 19.89
CA VAL A 107 -0.46 -6.06 20.10
C VAL A 107 0.17 -6.45 18.77
N PHE A 108 -0.58 -7.13 17.89
CA PHE A 108 -0.09 -7.47 16.54
C PHE A 108 0.20 -6.22 15.71
N LEU A 109 -0.72 -5.26 15.67
CA LEU A 109 -0.54 -4.01 14.93
C LEU A 109 0.72 -3.30 15.41
N LEU A 110 0.89 -3.09 16.71
CA LEU A 110 2.08 -2.43 17.25
C LEU A 110 3.37 -3.19 16.99
N SER A 111 3.34 -4.52 17.11
CA SER A 111 4.51 -5.36 16.82
C SER A 111 4.95 -5.22 15.36
N VAL A 112 4.00 -5.22 14.42
CA VAL A 112 4.32 -5.06 13.00
C VAL A 112 4.72 -3.62 12.68
N GLN A 113 4.10 -2.61 13.29
CA GLN A 113 4.52 -1.21 13.16
C GLN A 113 5.95 -1.00 13.66
N PHE A 114 6.34 -1.66 14.74
CA PHE A 114 7.71 -1.64 15.25
C PHE A 114 8.69 -2.26 14.25
N LEU A 115 8.37 -3.43 13.69
CA LEU A 115 9.20 -4.07 12.65
C LEU A 115 9.32 -3.20 11.39
N LEU A 116 8.23 -2.57 10.95
CA LEU A 116 8.25 -1.60 9.86
C LEU A 116 9.16 -0.41 10.17
N GLY A 117 9.10 0.11 11.41
CA GLY A 117 9.97 1.18 11.89
C GLY A 117 11.45 0.79 11.87
N LEU A 118 11.79 -0.41 12.35
CA LEU A 118 13.16 -0.93 12.28
C LEU A 118 13.67 -1.05 10.85
N GLY A 119 12.84 -1.57 9.93
CA GLY A 119 13.18 -1.64 8.52
C GLY A 119 13.37 -0.24 7.91
N ALA A 120 12.51 0.72 8.26
CA ALA A 120 12.62 2.09 7.78
C ALA A 120 13.90 2.78 8.29
N LEU A 121 14.24 2.60 9.57
CA LEU A 121 15.50 3.09 10.15
C LEU A 121 16.71 2.45 9.45
N ALA A 122 16.68 1.13 9.23
CA ALA A 122 17.74 0.44 8.49
C ALA A 122 17.89 1.00 7.06
N GLY A 123 16.77 1.27 6.37
CA GLY A 123 16.76 1.88 5.05
C GLY A 123 17.31 3.31 5.02
N ILE A 124 17.11 4.10 6.08
CA ILE A 124 17.64 5.47 6.20
C ILE A 124 19.14 5.46 6.49
N PHE A 125 19.60 4.62 7.42
CA PHE A 125 21.01 4.61 7.85
C PHE A 125 21.92 3.78 6.93
N PHE A 126 21.37 2.77 6.26
CA PHE A 126 22.13 1.85 5.40
C PHE A 126 21.46 1.67 4.03
N PRO A 127 21.21 2.75 3.27
CA PRO A 127 20.45 2.68 2.03
C PRO A 127 21.11 1.78 0.98
N GLU A 128 22.45 1.74 0.92
CA GLU A 128 23.21 0.90 -0.03
C GLU A 128 23.01 -0.60 0.21
N SER A 129 23.04 -1.03 1.47
CA SER A 129 22.84 -2.45 1.81
C SER A 129 21.37 -2.84 1.79
N PHE A 130 20.49 -1.91 2.16
CA PHE A 130 19.08 -2.19 2.33
C PHE A 130 18.32 -2.12 1.02
N PHE A 131 18.67 -1.18 0.13
CA PHE A 131 17.91 -0.98 -1.09
C PHE A 131 18.63 -1.48 -2.33
N VAL A 132 19.78 -0.92 -2.70
CA VAL A 132 20.52 -1.34 -3.90
C VAL A 132 22.00 -1.06 -3.68
N ASN A 133 22.88 -1.91 -4.21
CA ASN A 133 24.28 -1.52 -4.44
C ASN A 133 24.30 -0.41 -5.50
N PHE A 134 24.17 0.84 -5.07
CA PHE A 134 24.24 2.00 -5.96
C PHE A 134 25.62 2.04 -6.63
N LEU A 135 25.65 2.42 -7.91
CA LEU A 135 26.92 2.63 -8.64
C LEU A 135 27.66 3.84 -8.07
N ASN A 136 26.92 4.91 -7.73
CA ASN A 136 27.40 6.08 -7.00
C ASN A 136 26.32 6.49 -5.97
N ALA A 137 26.71 6.70 -4.72
CA ALA A 137 25.80 7.11 -3.65
C ALA A 137 25.32 8.58 -3.78
N GLU A 138 26.03 9.41 -4.54
CA GLU A 138 25.72 10.84 -4.74
C GLU A 138 24.53 11.08 -5.69
N ASP A 139 24.21 10.11 -6.55
CA ASP A 139 23.16 10.21 -7.58
C ASP A 139 21.78 9.73 -7.08
N TYR A 140 21.69 9.43 -5.79
CA TYR A 140 20.53 8.84 -5.14
C TYR A 140 19.78 9.84 -4.25
N VAL A 141 18.45 9.90 -4.41
CA VAL A 141 17.58 10.69 -3.54
C VAL A 141 16.34 9.88 -3.13
N PHE A 142 15.92 10.02 -1.88
CA PHE A 142 14.62 9.52 -1.43
C PHE A 142 13.49 10.33 -2.06
N SER A 143 12.58 9.65 -2.75
CA SER A 143 11.37 10.26 -3.31
C SER A 143 10.46 10.81 -2.21
N TRP A 144 9.64 11.81 -2.53
CA TRP A 144 8.59 12.31 -1.65
C TRP A 144 7.65 11.19 -1.14
N LYS A 145 7.49 10.13 -1.94
CA LYS A 145 6.65 8.96 -1.61
C LYS A 145 7.19 8.17 -0.42
N PHE A 146 8.52 8.13 -0.24
CA PHE A 146 9.15 7.53 0.94
C PHE A 146 8.78 8.29 2.20
N TYR A 147 8.89 9.62 2.18
CA TYR A 147 8.49 10.46 3.32
C TYR A 147 6.99 10.38 3.60
N ALA A 148 6.16 10.29 2.55
CA ALA A 148 4.73 10.07 2.69
C ALA A 148 4.40 8.72 3.34
N PHE A 149 5.17 7.66 3.01
CA PHE A 149 5.10 6.38 3.71
C PHE A 149 5.45 6.53 5.18
N LEU A 150 6.55 7.20 5.53
CA LEU A 150 6.95 7.41 6.93
C LEU A 150 5.89 8.19 7.72
N GLY A 151 5.29 9.21 7.10
CA GLY A 151 4.18 9.95 7.68
C GLY A 151 2.98 9.04 7.96
N ALA A 152 2.56 8.25 6.96
CA ALA A 152 1.45 7.31 7.12
C ALA A 152 1.73 6.22 8.16
N TRP A 153 2.95 5.68 8.21
CA TRP A 153 3.43 4.76 9.23
C TRP A 153 3.37 5.39 10.63
N GLY A 154 3.83 6.65 10.78
CA GLY A 154 3.78 7.39 12.02
C GLY A 154 2.34 7.59 12.52
N PHE A 155 1.43 8.04 11.65
CA PHE A 155 0.01 8.16 12.00
C PHE A 155 -0.61 6.81 12.37
N THR A 156 -0.30 5.76 11.62
CA THR A 156 -0.80 4.40 11.91
C THR A 156 -0.32 3.92 13.28
N THR A 157 0.94 4.17 13.61
CA THR A 157 1.51 3.84 14.93
C THR A 157 0.82 4.62 16.04
N LEU A 158 0.61 5.92 15.87
CA LEU A 158 -0.10 6.75 16.86
C LEU A 158 -1.55 6.30 17.07
N PHE A 159 -2.30 6.01 16.01
CA PHE A 159 -3.66 5.49 16.13
C PHE A 159 -3.68 4.10 16.79
N SER A 160 -2.72 3.23 16.47
CA SER A 160 -2.61 1.91 17.09
C SER A 160 -2.31 2.00 18.59
N LEU A 161 -1.42 2.91 18.98
CA LEU A 161 -1.13 3.20 20.39
C LEU A 161 -2.36 3.75 21.12
N LYS A 162 -3.05 4.71 20.51
CA LYS A 162 -4.28 5.27 21.08
C LYS A 162 -5.33 4.19 21.35
N LEU A 163 -5.55 3.28 20.39
CA LEU A 163 -6.51 2.17 20.55
C LEU A 163 -6.11 1.19 21.65
N LEU A 164 -4.81 0.95 21.83
CA LEU A 164 -4.32 0.11 22.94
C LEU A 164 -4.63 0.76 24.29
N PHE A 165 -4.36 2.06 24.45
CA PHE A 165 -4.57 2.78 25.72
C PHE A 165 -6.04 3.12 26.00
N GLU A 166 -6.92 3.20 25.00
CA GLU A 166 -8.36 3.39 25.20
C GLU A 166 -9.09 2.12 25.68
N LYS A 167 -8.40 0.97 25.70
CA LYS A 167 -8.95 -0.31 26.18
C LYS A 167 -8.76 -0.55 27.69
N ASP A 168 -7.86 0.18 28.33
CA ASP A 168 -7.60 0.16 29.77
C ASP A 168 -8.46 1.23 30.50
#